data_AF-A0A973AV82-F1
#
_entry.id   AF-A0A973AV82-F1
#
_cell.length_a   1.000
_cell.length_b   1.000
_cell.length_c   1.000
_cell.angle_alpha   90.00
_cell.angle_beta   90.00
_cell.angle_gamma   90.00
#
_symmetry.space_group_name_H-M   'P 1'
#
loop_
_entity.id
_entity.type
_entity.pdbx_description
1 polymer ?
#
loop_
_entity_poly.entity_id
_entity_poly.type
_entity_poly.pdbx_seq_one_letter_code
_entity_poly.pdbx_strand_id
1 'polypeptide(L)' 'MRWFWIDRFDEFVRGRHATAVKNVSLAEEHLHDHFPGAALMPNSLVVEGMAQAAGLLVADA' A
#
# COMPACT_ATOMS: atom_id res chain seq x y z
N MET A 1 -4.41 -12.70 4.00
CA MET A 1 -4.84 -11.73 2.97
C MET A 1 -4.12 -12.07 1.67
N ARG A 2 -4.80 -12.03 0.52
CA ARG A 2 -4.19 -12.35 -0.79
C ARG A 2 -3.35 -11.20 -1.35
N TRP A 3 -3.58 -9.97 -0.88
CA TRP A 3 -2.97 -8.77 -1.44
C TRP A 3 -2.31 -7.93 -0.34
N PHE A 4 -1.05 -7.56 -0.55
CA PHE A 4 -0.29 -6.64 0.30
C PHE A 4 -0.01 -5.37 -0.50
N TRP A 5 -0.35 -4.22 0.07
CA TRP A 5 -0.21 -2.90 -0.56
C TRP A 5 0.90 -2.08 0.09
N ILE A 6 1.85 -2.78 0.71
CA ILE A 6 3.09 -2.27 1.28
C ILE A 6 4.19 -3.28 0.95
N ASP A 7 5.33 -2.78 0.46
CA ASP A 7 6.49 -3.64 0.16
C ASP A 7 7.49 -3.62 1.32
N ARG A 8 7.66 -2.46 1.96
CA ARG A 8 8.56 -2.28 3.10
C ARG A 8 8.17 -1.10 3.98
N PHE A 9 8.71 -1.08 5.20
CA PHE A 9 8.77 0.12 6.04
C PHE A 9 10.13 0.79 5.89
N ASP A 10 10.13 2.10 5.67
CA ASP A 10 11.34 2.92 5.79
C ASP A 10 11.53 3.37 7.25
N GLU A 11 10.45 3.51 8.02
CA GLU A 11 10.47 3.77 9.46
C GLU A 11 9.33 3.03 10.17
N PHE A 12 9.59 2.54 11.39
CA PHE A 12 8.58 1.92 12.24
C PHE A 12 8.87 2.18 13.73
N VAL A 13 8.20 3.17 14.31
CA VAL A 13 8.29 3.52 15.73
C VAL A 13 7.05 2.97 16.45
N ARG A 14 7.24 1.87 17.18
CA ARG A 14 6.19 1.16 17.94
C ARG A 14 5.30 2.12 18.74
N GLY A 15 3.98 1.95 18.62
CA GLY A 15 2.99 2.75 19.33
C GLY A 15 2.96 4.24 18.98
N ARG A 16 3.70 4.70 17.96
CA ARG A 16 3.74 6.13 17.57
C ARG A 16 3.46 6.36 16.09
N HIS A 17 4.34 5.92 15.19
CA HIS A 17 4.18 6.12 13.75
C HIS A 17 4.97 5.10 12.94
N ALA A 18 4.59 4.95 11.67
CA ALA A 18 5.32 4.17 10.69
C ALA A 18 5.24 4.86 9.32
N THR A 19 6.28 4.66 8.51
CA THR A 19 6.36 5.12 7.12
C THR A 19 6.60 3.91 6.24
N ALA A 20 5.66 3.63 5.35
CA ALA A 20 5.69 2.48 4.45
C ALA A 20 5.80 2.91 2.99
N VAL A 21 6.37 2.03 2.18
CA VAL A 21 6.56 2.23 0.74
C VAL A 21 5.86 1.11 -0.02
N LYS A 22 5.12 1.50 -1.06
CA LYS A 22 4.62 0.63 -2.12
C LYS A 22 5.21 1.10 -3.43
N ASN A 23 6.03 0.26 -4.05
CA ASN A 23 6.54 0.49 -5.39
C ASN A 23 5.43 0.16 -6.39
N VAL A 24 5.30 1.03 -7.40
CA VAL A 24 4.31 0.89 -8.47
C VAL A 24 5.02 0.60 -9.78
N SER A 25 4.56 -0.42 -10.51
CA SER A 25 5.11 -0.83 -11.80
C SER A 25 4.00 -1.10 -12.80
N LEU A 26 4.25 -0.79 -14.08
CA LEU A 26 3.35 -1.14 -15.19
C LEU A 26 3.14 -2.66 -15.35
N ALA A 27 3.87 -3.50 -14.62
CA ALA A 27 3.61 -4.94 -14.55
C ALA A 27 2.36 -5.30 -13.73
N GLU A 28 1.80 -4.36 -12.96
CA GLU A 28 0.66 -4.63 -12.09
C GLU A 28 -0.68 -4.63 -12.84
N GLU A 29 -1.42 -5.73 -12.76
CA GLU A 29 -2.67 -5.98 -13.51
C GLU A 29 -3.71 -4.88 -13.33
N HIS A 30 -3.93 -4.42 -12.09
CA HIS A 30 -4.94 -3.41 -11.79
C HIS A 30 -4.69 -2.05 -12.46
N LEU A 31 -3.45 -1.75 -12.91
CA LEU A 31 -3.18 -0.53 -13.67
C LEU A 31 -3.70 -0.61 -15.11
N HIS A 32 -3.86 -1.81 -15.66
CA HIS A 32 -4.41 -2.04 -17.00
C HIS A 32 -5.95 -2.07 -17.00
N ASP A 33 -6.54 -2.42 -15.86
CA ASP A 33 -8.00 -2.57 -15.72
C ASP A 33 -8.70 -1.34 -15.14
N HIS A 34 -7.97 -0.46 -14.43
CA HIS A 34 -8.59 0.68 -13.74
C HIS A 34 -9.09 1.76 -14.72
N PHE A 35 -8.27 2.15 -15.70
CA PHE A 35 -8.66 3.08 -16.76
C PHE A 35 -8.08 2.66 -18.12
N PRO A 36 -8.93 2.39 -19.14
CA PRO A 36 -8.46 2.05 -20.47
C PRO A 36 -7.53 3.11 -21.06
N GLY A 37 -6.31 2.73 -21.42
CA GLY A 37 -5.32 3.61 -22.05
C GLY A 37 -4.61 4.59 -21.09
N ALA A 38 -4.89 4.53 -19.78
CA ALA A 38 -4.25 5.38 -18.78
C ALA A 38 -3.90 4.58 -17.51
N ALA A 39 -2.62 4.28 -17.32
CA ALA A 39 -2.14 3.63 -16.10
C ALA A 39 -2.21 4.60 -14.92
N LEU A 40 -3.20 4.41 -14.04
CA LEU A 40 -3.37 5.20 -12.83
C LEU A 40 -3.58 4.29 -11.62
N MET A 41 -2.79 4.50 -10.57
CA MET A 41 -2.96 3.76 -9.32
C MET A 41 -4.35 4.05 -8.72
N PRO A 42 -5.15 3.02 -8.38
CA PRO A 42 -6.43 3.24 -7.71
C PRO A 42 -6.23 3.84 -6.32
N ASN A 43 -6.88 4.98 -6.08
CA ASN A 43 -6.83 5.66 -4.79
C ASN A 43 -7.35 4.77 -3.64
N SER A 44 -8.32 3.90 -3.92
CA SER A 44 -8.82 2.91 -2.95
C SER A 44 -7.73 1.94 -2.48
N LEU A 45 -6.82 1.53 -3.36
CA LEU A 45 -5.71 0.63 -3.03
C LEU A 45 -4.59 1.36 -2.27
N VAL A 46 -4.39 2.66 -2.55
CA VAL A 46 -3.52 3.51 -1.72
C VAL A 46 -4.07 3.57 -0.29
N VAL A 47 -5.39 3.78 -0.13
CA VAL A 47 -6.04 3.78 1.19
C VAL A 47 -5.96 2.42 1.89
N GLU A 48 -6.16 1.33 1.16
CA GLU A 48 -5.95 -0.01 1.71
C GLU A 48 -4.50 -0.22 2.18
N GLY A 49 -3.50 0.23 1.43
CA GLY A 49 -2.09 0.19 1.87
C GLY A 49 -1.83 0.97 3.15
N MET A 50 -2.43 2.15 3.28
CA MET A 50 -2.39 2.92 4.53
C MET A 50 -3.07 2.19 5.68
N ALA A 51 -4.22 1.56 5.43
CA ALA A 51 -4.95 0.78 6.44
C ALA A 51 -4.14 -0.45 6.90
N GLN A 52 -3.48 -1.14 5.98
CA GLN A 52 -2.59 -2.28 6.30
C GLN A 52 -1.37 -1.82 7.11
N ALA A 53 -0.73 -0.71 6.73
CA ALA A 53 0.39 -0.14 7.48
C ALA A 53 -0.02 0.26 8.91
N ALA A 54 -1.17 0.93 9.06
CA ALA A 54 -1.70 1.32 10.36
C ALA A 54 -2.11 0.09 11.20
N GLY A 55 -2.73 -0.91 10.58
CA GLY A 55 -3.09 -2.17 11.25
C GLY A 55 -1.87 -2.88 11.83
N LEU A 56 -0.76 -2.93 11.09
CA LEU A 56 0.51 -3.47 11.58
C LEU A 56 1.10 -2.64 12.72
N LEU A 57 1.06 -1.30 12.60
CA LEU A 57 1.52 -0.41 13.67
C LEU A 57 0.74 -0.61 14.98
N VAL A 58 -0.59 -0.77 14.90
CA VAL A 58 -1.45 -1.01 16.06
C VAL A 58 -1.28 -2.41 16.62
N ALA A 59 -1.06 -3.42 15.77
CA ALA A 59 -0.88 -4.80 16.22
C ALA A 59 0.45 -5.03 16.96
N ASP A 60 1.49 -4.27 16.62
CA ASP A 60 2.81 -4.33 17.27
C ASP A 60 2.99 -3.27 18.39
N ALA A 61 1.94 -2.48 18.68
CA ALA A 61 1.90 -1.48 19.73
C ALA A 61 1.69 -2.07 21.13
#